data_AF-A0A8S3TF81-F1
#
_entry.id   AF-A0A8S3TF81-F1
#
_cell.length_a   1.000
_cell.length_b   1.000
_cell.length_c   1.000
_cell.angle_alpha   90.00
_cell.angle_beta   90.00
_cell.angle_gamma   90.00
#
_symmetry.space_group_name_H-M   'P 1'
#
loop_
_entity.id
_entity.type
_entity.pdbx_description
1 polymer ?
#
loop_
_entity_poly.entity_id
_entity_poly.type
_entity_poly.pdbx_seq_one_letter_code
_entity_poly.pdbx_strand_id
1 'polypeptide(L)'
;MHNNNEPPLCNQTGCINGCAEKYYGDHCIETCSDNCAEGNFSACNNETGSCEKGCKHGWHLPMCDFNCSLHYPHCKKCHEYTDRNNENPRATCHICKSGHYSEFLTSFCKPCENCIDDECDGAIGFCTKGCRQGWYAKRTRYLCENYCSENCADRMCDGIGGACINGCGLGFYGKHCETECPKECLSATCKNSTGDCTIGCNLGFYGYTCNSTCQSRCGHQGCNQENGHCKDCISGFYGNQCRQKCNSTCESGLCDFITVLLAWLKSRLRYFFSWSKSENDIKMDIETTNYTQRRKQNNGNKRHE
;
A
#
# COMPACT_ATOMS: atom_id res chain seq x y z
N MET A 1 -50.19 4.19 -69.96
CA MET A 1 -48.94 3.41 -70.02
C MET A 1 -48.74 2.82 -68.64
N HIS A 2 -48.89 1.50 -68.48
CA HIS A 2 -48.42 0.81 -67.27
C HIS A 2 -46.88 0.79 -67.31
N ASN A 3 -46.24 1.07 -66.18
CA ASN A 3 -44.79 0.93 -66.02
C ASN A 3 -44.49 0.48 -64.57
N ASN A 4 -44.63 -0.82 -64.37
CA ASN A 4 -43.93 -1.71 -63.43
C ASN A 4 -43.33 -1.07 -62.15
N ASN A 5 -44.15 -0.96 -61.11
CA ASN A 5 -43.73 -0.85 -59.70
C ASN A 5 -44.83 -1.52 -58.84
N GLU A 6 -45.10 -2.81 -59.06
CA GLU A 6 -46.10 -3.59 -58.29
C GLU A 6 -45.39 -4.43 -57.20
N PRO A 7 -45.65 -4.18 -55.90
CA PRO A 7 -45.34 -5.12 -54.82
C PRO A 7 -46.29 -6.34 -54.83
N PRO A 8 -45.92 -7.46 -54.18
CA PRO A 8 -46.37 -8.79 -54.59
C PRO A 8 -47.79 -9.21 -54.20
N LEU A 9 -48.38 -10.06 -55.05
CA LEU A 9 -49.38 -11.08 -54.68
C LEU A 9 -48.68 -12.22 -53.92
N CYS A 10 -49.21 -12.68 -52.79
CA CYS A 10 -48.43 -13.54 -51.89
C CYS A 10 -49.01 -14.93 -51.61
N ASN A 11 -48.09 -15.77 -51.16
CA ASN A 11 -48.26 -17.06 -50.49
C ASN A 11 -47.08 -17.12 -49.48
N GLN A 12 -46.50 -18.25 -49.05
CA GLN A 12 -47.21 -19.41 -48.54
C GLN A 12 -47.89 -19.09 -47.20
N THR A 13 -47.86 -17.84 -46.69
CA THR A 13 -48.28 -17.49 -45.31
C THR A 13 -48.53 -16.01 -44.92
N GLY A 14 -48.78 -14.98 -45.74
CA GLY A 14 -49.12 -14.82 -47.14
C GLY A 14 -49.97 -13.55 -47.31
N CYS A 15 -49.32 -12.41 -47.60
CA CYS A 15 -49.92 -11.09 -47.87
C CYS A 15 -50.94 -11.06 -49.05
N ILE A 16 -51.78 -10.04 -49.28
CA ILE A 16 -51.48 -8.60 -49.40
C ILE A 16 -51.70 -7.78 -48.12
N ASN A 17 -52.78 -8.01 -47.37
CA ASN A 17 -53.18 -7.17 -46.21
C ASN A 17 -52.36 -7.48 -44.93
N GLY A 18 -51.04 -7.69 -45.08
CA GLY A 18 -50.18 -8.27 -44.06
C GLY A 18 -50.27 -9.80 -44.00
N CYS A 19 -49.43 -10.40 -43.16
CA CYS A 19 -49.24 -11.84 -43.07
C CYS A 19 -50.37 -12.58 -42.32
N ALA A 20 -50.47 -13.90 -42.53
CA ALA A 20 -51.35 -14.76 -41.77
C ALA A 20 -50.84 -14.93 -40.32
N GLU A 21 -51.70 -15.40 -39.41
CA GLU A 21 -51.33 -15.58 -38.02
C GLU A 21 -50.05 -16.42 -37.85
N LYS A 22 -49.15 -15.94 -37.00
CA LYS A 22 -47.81 -16.50 -36.71
C LYS A 22 -46.73 -16.27 -37.77
N TYR A 23 -46.95 -15.45 -38.79
CA TYR A 23 -45.94 -15.14 -39.81
C TYR A 23 -45.71 -13.65 -39.97
N TYR A 24 -44.51 -13.26 -40.41
CA TYR A 24 -44.12 -11.85 -40.57
C TYR A 24 -43.10 -11.59 -41.69
N GLY A 25 -42.86 -10.31 -41.96
CA GLY A 25 -41.88 -9.79 -42.92
C GLY A 25 -42.45 -9.61 -44.33
N ASP A 26 -41.71 -8.93 -45.20
CA ASP A 26 -42.14 -8.46 -46.53
C ASP A 26 -42.72 -9.55 -47.46
N HIS A 27 -42.39 -10.81 -47.21
CA HIS A 27 -42.87 -11.98 -47.96
C HIS A 27 -43.57 -13.04 -47.07
N CYS A 28 -43.77 -12.76 -45.78
CA CYS A 28 -44.45 -13.65 -44.83
C CYS A 28 -43.87 -15.07 -44.73
N ILE A 29 -42.55 -15.20 -44.90
CA ILE A 29 -41.81 -16.46 -44.82
C ILE A 29 -41.28 -16.74 -43.41
N GLU A 30 -41.07 -15.70 -42.61
CA GLU A 30 -40.58 -15.82 -41.24
C GLU A 30 -41.72 -16.16 -40.29
N THR A 31 -41.41 -16.89 -39.22
CA THR A 31 -42.39 -17.34 -38.21
C THR A 31 -42.20 -16.60 -36.89
N CYS A 32 -43.29 -16.12 -36.29
CA CYS A 32 -43.28 -15.60 -34.93
C CYS A 32 -42.72 -16.65 -33.97
N SER A 33 -41.90 -16.24 -33.00
CA SER A 33 -41.42 -17.12 -31.94
C SER A 33 -42.58 -17.77 -31.17
N ASP A 34 -42.50 -19.08 -30.95
CA ASP A 34 -43.40 -19.81 -30.03
C ASP A 34 -43.31 -19.29 -28.58
N ASN A 35 -42.35 -18.41 -28.28
CA ASN A 35 -42.17 -17.77 -26.97
C ASN A 35 -42.77 -16.36 -26.85
N CYS A 36 -43.50 -15.85 -27.85
CA CYS A 36 -44.43 -14.73 -27.62
C CYS A 36 -45.44 -15.11 -26.52
N ALA A 37 -45.83 -14.16 -25.67
CA ALA A 37 -46.87 -14.36 -24.67
C ALA A 37 -48.26 -14.54 -25.33
N GLU A 38 -49.12 -15.35 -24.72
CA GLU A 38 -50.40 -15.75 -25.32
C GLU A 38 -51.45 -14.63 -25.27
N GLY A 39 -52.27 -14.52 -26.33
CA GLY A 39 -53.32 -13.51 -26.50
C GLY A 39 -54.25 -13.84 -27.65
N ASN A 40 -55.38 -13.12 -27.74
CA ASN A 40 -56.50 -13.43 -28.64
C ASN A 40 -56.38 -12.82 -30.06
N PHE A 41 -55.15 -12.48 -30.49
CA PHE A 41 -54.79 -11.87 -31.77
C PHE A 41 -53.34 -12.27 -32.14
N SER A 42 -52.84 -11.90 -33.32
CA SER A 42 -51.50 -12.23 -33.84
C SER A 42 -50.40 -12.12 -32.78
N ALA A 43 -49.70 -13.23 -32.53
CA ALA A 43 -48.70 -13.34 -31.46
C ALA A 43 -47.52 -12.35 -31.62
N CYS A 44 -47.18 -12.02 -32.86
CA CYS A 44 -46.19 -11.00 -33.19
C CYS A 44 -46.67 -10.07 -34.32
N ASN A 45 -46.03 -8.91 -34.41
CA ASN A 45 -46.26 -7.90 -35.42
C ASN A 45 -45.88 -8.41 -36.81
N ASN A 46 -46.77 -8.19 -37.79
CA ASN A 46 -46.69 -8.74 -39.14
C ASN A 46 -45.54 -8.19 -40.01
N GLU A 47 -44.99 -7.02 -39.71
CA GLU A 47 -43.84 -6.46 -40.43
C GLU A 47 -42.52 -6.80 -39.71
N THR A 48 -42.47 -6.58 -38.40
CA THR A 48 -41.22 -6.59 -37.62
C THR A 48 -40.95 -7.88 -36.85
N GLY A 49 -41.90 -8.81 -36.75
CA GLY A 49 -41.77 -10.04 -35.95
C GLY A 49 -41.82 -9.82 -34.43
N SER A 50 -42.01 -8.59 -33.95
CA SER A 50 -41.98 -8.24 -32.53
C SER A 50 -43.23 -8.75 -31.79
N CYS A 51 -43.07 -9.47 -30.68
CA CYS A 51 -44.18 -10.02 -29.90
C CYS A 51 -44.96 -8.90 -29.16
N GLU A 52 -46.18 -8.58 -29.59
CA GLU A 52 -46.94 -7.42 -29.12
C GLU A 52 -47.40 -7.50 -27.64
N LYS A 53 -47.39 -8.70 -27.06
CA LYS A 53 -47.70 -8.95 -25.64
C LYS A 53 -46.46 -9.26 -24.80
N GLY A 54 -45.26 -9.06 -25.36
CA GLY A 54 -44.00 -9.44 -24.74
C GLY A 54 -43.78 -10.96 -24.76
N CYS A 55 -42.86 -11.41 -23.91
CA CYS A 55 -42.32 -12.78 -23.95
C CYS A 55 -42.85 -13.69 -22.83
N LYS A 56 -42.85 -15.00 -23.09
CA LYS A 56 -42.94 -16.04 -22.06
C LYS A 56 -41.74 -15.94 -21.10
N HIS A 57 -41.91 -16.38 -19.87
CA HIS A 57 -40.90 -16.23 -18.81
C HIS A 57 -39.54 -16.84 -19.21
N GLY A 58 -38.47 -16.05 -19.07
CA GLY A 58 -37.10 -16.44 -19.42
C GLY A 58 -36.67 -16.17 -20.88
N TRP A 59 -37.60 -15.74 -21.72
CA TRP A 59 -37.35 -15.26 -23.08
C TRP A 59 -37.42 -13.73 -23.12
N HIS A 60 -36.67 -13.14 -24.05
CA HIS A 60 -36.34 -11.72 -24.06
C HIS A 60 -36.30 -11.19 -25.49
N LEU A 61 -36.75 -9.94 -25.64
CA LEU A 61 -36.48 -8.99 -26.74
C LEU A 61 -36.76 -9.39 -28.20
N PRO A 62 -37.06 -8.39 -29.03
CA PRO A 62 -38.45 -8.04 -29.30
C PRO A 62 -39.26 -9.21 -29.89
N MET A 63 -38.60 -10.15 -30.57
CA MET A 63 -39.14 -11.38 -31.16
C MET A 63 -39.23 -12.54 -30.17
N CYS A 64 -38.72 -12.40 -28.95
CA CYS A 64 -38.68 -13.46 -27.91
C CYS A 64 -37.90 -14.71 -28.36
N ASP A 65 -36.81 -14.51 -29.08
CA ASP A 65 -35.86 -15.53 -29.57
C ASP A 65 -34.62 -15.65 -28.67
N PHE A 66 -34.33 -14.65 -27.83
CA PHE A 66 -33.21 -14.68 -26.90
C PHE A 66 -33.59 -15.31 -25.54
N ASN A 67 -32.86 -16.34 -25.12
CA ASN A 67 -32.97 -16.90 -23.76
C ASN A 67 -31.67 -16.70 -22.98
N CYS A 68 -31.76 -15.90 -21.93
CA CYS A 68 -30.62 -15.53 -21.09
C CYS A 68 -29.93 -16.70 -20.39
N SER A 69 -30.67 -17.74 -19.98
CA SER A 69 -30.08 -18.88 -19.27
C SER A 69 -29.37 -19.85 -20.21
N LEU A 70 -29.67 -19.79 -21.51
CA LEU A 70 -28.97 -20.55 -22.56
C LEU A 70 -27.75 -19.80 -23.07
N HIS A 71 -27.87 -18.48 -23.29
CA HIS A 71 -26.76 -17.65 -23.80
C HIS A 71 -25.70 -17.35 -22.73
N TYR A 72 -26.12 -17.11 -21.48
CA TYR A 72 -25.23 -16.87 -20.34
C TYR A 72 -25.33 -18.03 -19.34
N PRO A 73 -24.47 -19.07 -19.45
CA PRO A 73 -24.36 -20.11 -18.44
C PRO A 73 -24.20 -19.51 -17.05
N HIS A 74 -24.80 -20.15 -16.04
CA HIS A 74 -24.85 -19.68 -14.66
C HIS A 74 -25.57 -18.34 -14.42
N CYS A 75 -26.24 -17.74 -15.41
CA CYS A 75 -27.06 -16.55 -15.15
C CYS A 75 -28.26 -16.86 -14.24
N LYS A 76 -28.55 -15.97 -13.28
CA LYS A 76 -29.69 -16.04 -12.35
C LYS A 76 -30.76 -15.00 -12.67
N LYS A 77 -30.36 -13.80 -13.07
CA LYS A 77 -31.25 -12.69 -13.42
C LYS A 77 -30.67 -11.90 -14.59
N CYS A 78 -31.46 -11.71 -15.62
CA CYS A 78 -31.14 -10.83 -16.74
C CYS A 78 -31.68 -9.41 -16.55
N HIS A 79 -31.13 -8.50 -17.34
CA HIS A 79 -31.63 -7.15 -17.52
C HIS A 79 -31.67 -6.82 -19.01
N GLU A 80 -32.77 -6.22 -19.45
CA GLU A 80 -32.92 -5.70 -20.80
C GLU A 80 -32.53 -4.23 -20.80
N TYR A 81 -31.61 -3.86 -21.66
CA TYR A 81 -31.22 -2.48 -21.93
C TYR A 81 -31.73 -2.09 -23.31
N THR A 82 -32.29 -0.89 -23.43
CA THR A 82 -32.55 -0.27 -24.73
C THR A 82 -31.74 1.02 -24.83
N ASP A 83 -31.46 1.46 -26.05
CA ASP A 83 -30.87 2.80 -26.27
C ASP A 83 -31.92 3.90 -26.05
N ARG A 84 -31.51 5.17 -26.23
CA ARG A 84 -32.40 6.32 -26.02
C ARG A 84 -33.57 6.40 -26.99
N ASN A 85 -33.49 5.72 -28.13
CA ASN A 85 -34.51 5.70 -29.17
C ASN A 85 -35.39 4.45 -29.08
N ASN A 86 -35.01 3.48 -28.22
CA ASN A 86 -35.58 2.16 -28.12
C ASN A 86 -35.42 1.31 -29.40
N GLU A 87 -34.37 1.58 -30.18
CA GLU A 87 -34.10 0.98 -31.50
C GLU A 87 -33.27 -0.30 -31.40
N ASN A 88 -32.29 -0.35 -30.50
CA ASN A 88 -31.41 -1.51 -30.30
C ASN A 88 -31.55 -2.09 -28.89
N PRO A 89 -32.55 -2.97 -28.66
CA PRO A 89 -32.70 -3.68 -27.40
C PRO A 89 -31.66 -4.81 -27.27
N ARG A 90 -31.02 -4.93 -26.09
CA ARG A 90 -30.11 -6.04 -25.73
C ARG A 90 -30.41 -6.61 -24.34
N ALA A 91 -30.34 -7.93 -24.19
CA ALA A 91 -30.51 -8.60 -22.92
C ALA A 91 -29.16 -9.10 -22.44
N THR A 92 -28.76 -8.76 -21.20
CA THR A 92 -27.49 -9.21 -20.64
C THR A 92 -27.66 -9.77 -19.23
N CYS A 93 -26.79 -10.70 -18.82
CA CYS A 93 -26.84 -11.18 -17.44
C CYS A 93 -26.45 -10.06 -16.46
N HIS A 94 -27.30 -9.85 -15.46
CA HIS A 94 -27.12 -8.82 -14.45
C HIS A 94 -26.73 -9.40 -13.09
N ILE A 95 -27.23 -10.60 -12.76
CA ILE A 95 -26.85 -11.33 -11.54
C ILE A 95 -26.66 -12.80 -11.88
N CYS A 96 -25.54 -13.36 -11.48
CA CYS A 96 -25.21 -14.77 -11.66
C CYS A 96 -25.68 -15.64 -10.47
N LYS A 97 -25.62 -16.96 -10.66
CA LYS A 97 -25.86 -17.97 -9.63
C LYS A 97 -24.66 -18.02 -8.66
N SER A 98 -24.85 -18.66 -7.50
CA SER A 98 -23.81 -18.81 -6.48
C SER A 98 -22.49 -19.34 -7.06
N GLY A 99 -21.37 -18.86 -6.54
CA GLY A 99 -20.04 -19.20 -7.06
C GLY A 99 -19.66 -18.50 -8.36
N HIS A 100 -20.50 -17.59 -8.89
CA HIS A 100 -20.20 -16.83 -10.10
C HIS A 100 -20.67 -15.37 -9.99
N TYR A 101 -20.04 -14.48 -10.78
CA TYR A 101 -20.39 -13.05 -10.90
C TYR A 101 -20.45 -12.59 -12.36
N SER A 102 -21.21 -11.53 -12.64
CA SER A 102 -21.32 -10.98 -14.00
C SER A 102 -20.07 -10.20 -14.40
N GLU A 103 -19.39 -10.61 -15.47
CA GLU A 103 -18.28 -9.85 -16.02
C GLU A 103 -18.80 -8.59 -16.74
N PHE A 104 -18.34 -7.42 -16.30
CA PHE A 104 -18.80 -6.12 -16.83
C PHE A 104 -18.74 -5.97 -18.36
N LEU A 105 -17.69 -6.49 -19.03
CA LEU A 105 -17.48 -6.31 -20.46
C LEU A 105 -18.33 -7.25 -21.33
N THR A 106 -18.58 -8.47 -20.86
CA THR A 106 -19.15 -9.56 -21.66
C THR A 106 -20.53 -9.99 -21.17
N SER A 107 -20.87 -9.64 -19.92
CA SER A 107 -22.01 -10.14 -19.15
C SER A 107 -22.06 -11.66 -18.98
N PHE A 108 -20.96 -12.37 -19.24
CA PHE A 108 -20.85 -13.80 -18.88
C PHE A 108 -20.59 -13.95 -17.39
N CYS A 109 -21.14 -15.02 -16.82
CA CYS A 109 -20.90 -15.37 -15.44
C CYS A 109 -19.53 -16.04 -15.28
N LYS A 110 -18.58 -15.33 -14.68
CA LYS A 110 -17.26 -15.85 -14.32
C LYS A 110 -17.26 -16.44 -12.91
N PRO A 111 -16.48 -17.50 -12.62
CA PRO A 111 -16.41 -18.06 -11.27
C PRO A 111 -15.83 -17.05 -10.27
N CYS A 112 -16.23 -17.17 -9.00
CA CYS A 112 -15.63 -16.42 -7.90
C CYS A 112 -14.20 -16.92 -7.67
N GLU A 113 -13.17 -16.12 -7.98
CA GLU A 113 -11.77 -16.51 -7.76
C GLU A 113 -11.24 -15.98 -6.42
N ASN A 114 -10.52 -16.84 -5.69
CA ASN A 114 -9.86 -16.55 -4.41
C ASN A 114 -10.75 -16.01 -3.29
N CYS A 115 -12.07 -16.15 -3.39
CA CYS A 115 -13.00 -15.92 -2.29
C CYS A 115 -12.95 -17.06 -1.27
N ILE A 116 -13.21 -16.75 0.00
CA ILE A 116 -13.50 -17.78 1.01
C ILE A 116 -14.80 -18.52 0.60
N ASP A 117 -14.77 -19.85 0.68
CA ASP A 117 -15.84 -20.77 0.24
C ASP A 117 -16.33 -20.60 -1.21
N ASP A 118 -15.52 -19.94 -2.06
CA ASP A 118 -15.93 -19.52 -3.42
C ASP A 118 -17.21 -18.66 -3.43
N GLU A 119 -17.47 -17.93 -2.34
CA GLU A 119 -18.67 -17.12 -2.17
C GLU A 119 -18.42 -15.65 -2.56
N CYS A 120 -19.11 -15.18 -3.59
CA CYS A 120 -19.10 -13.79 -4.01
C CYS A 120 -20.47 -13.28 -4.46
N ASP A 121 -20.63 -11.95 -4.47
CA ASP A 121 -21.79 -11.28 -5.03
C ASP A 121 -21.93 -11.55 -6.53
N GLY A 122 -23.15 -11.92 -6.95
CA GLY A 122 -23.44 -12.33 -8.31
C GLY A 122 -23.43 -11.22 -9.36
N ALA A 123 -23.36 -9.94 -8.98
CA ALA A 123 -23.33 -8.82 -9.91
C ALA A 123 -21.91 -8.29 -10.14
N ILE A 124 -21.09 -8.15 -9.10
CA ILE A 124 -19.74 -7.54 -9.18
C ILE A 124 -18.58 -8.40 -8.67
N GLY A 125 -18.86 -9.59 -8.13
CA GLY A 125 -17.85 -10.56 -7.69
C GLY A 125 -17.17 -10.24 -6.37
N PHE A 126 -17.71 -9.29 -5.59
CA PHE A 126 -17.22 -9.00 -4.25
C PHE A 126 -17.36 -10.24 -3.34
N CYS A 127 -16.24 -10.74 -2.81
CA CYS A 127 -16.23 -11.88 -1.90
C CYS A 127 -16.88 -11.49 -0.56
N THR A 128 -18.08 -12.00 -0.28
CA THR A 128 -18.91 -11.64 0.88
C THR A 128 -18.25 -11.99 2.22
N LYS A 129 -17.46 -13.07 2.24
CA LYS A 129 -16.68 -13.55 3.38
C LYS A 129 -15.23 -13.04 3.40
N GLY A 130 -14.81 -12.28 2.38
CA GLY A 130 -13.42 -11.86 2.18
C GLY A 130 -12.57 -12.83 1.35
N CYS A 131 -11.29 -12.48 1.20
CA CYS A 131 -10.32 -13.22 0.40
C CYS A 131 -9.70 -14.41 1.14
N ARG A 132 -9.29 -15.44 0.40
CA ARG A 132 -8.43 -16.52 0.89
C ARG A 132 -7.08 -15.96 1.38
N GLN A 133 -6.43 -16.68 2.31
CA GLN A 133 -5.11 -16.29 2.82
C GLN A 133 -4.11 -16.08 1.67
N GLY A 134 -3.33 -15.00 1.76
CA GLY A 134 -2.40 -14.59 0.72
C GLY A 134 -3.03 -13.73 -0.39
N TRP A 135 -4.36 -13.53 -0.42
CA TRP A 135 -5.03 -12.72 -1.43
C TRP A 135 -5.73 -11.49 -0.85
N TYR A 136 -5.82 -10.42 -1.64
CA TYR A 136 -6.54 -9.20 -1.30
C TYR A 136 -7.23 -8.56 -2.50
N ALA A 137 -8.32 -7.85 -2.22
CA ALA A 137 -9.04 -7.02 -3.18
C ALA A 137 -8.56 -5.57 -3.14
N LYS A 138 -8.56 -4.87 -4.28
CA LYS A 138 -8.29 -3.42 -4.33
C LYS A 138 -9.61 -2.65 -4.25
N ARG A 139 -9.63 -1.49 -3.59
CA ARG A 139 -10.88 -0.71 -3.40
C ARG A 139 -11.61 -0.33 -4.70
N THR A 140 -10.89 -0.29 -5.83
CA THR A 140 -11.45 -0.03 -7.17
C THR A 140 -12.04 -1.26 -7.84
N ARG A 141 -11.65 -2.47 -7.42
CA ARG A 141 -12.10 -3.75 -7.98
C ARG A 141 -12.12 -4.79 -6.86
N TYR A 142 -13.31 -5.06 -6.35
CA TYR A 142 -13.61 -5.87 -5.17
C TYR A 142 -13.32 -7.39 -5.31
N LEU A 143 -12.59 -7.79 -6.34
CA LEU A 143 -12.18 -9.16 -6.63
C LEU A 143 -10.83 -9.45 -5.96
N CYS A 144 -10.64 -10.67 -5.44
CA CYS A 144 -9.40 -11.11 -4.78
C CYS A 144 -8.31 -11.50 -5.80
N GLU A 145 -7.95 -10.55 -6.67
CA GLU A 145 -7.01 -10.74 -7.79
C GLU A 145 -5.55 -10.40 -7.45
N ASN A 146 -5.26 -9.90 -6.25
CA ASN A 146 -3.92 -9.44 -5.87
C ASN A 146 -3.34 -10.32 -4.77
N TYR A 147 -2.08 -10.70 -4.90
CA TYR A 147 -1.39 -11.51 -3.90
C TYR A 147 -0.65 -10.62 -2.88
N CYS A 148 -0.63 -11.02 -1.61
CA CYS A 148 0.13 -10.36 -0.55
C CYS A 148 1.62 -10.30 -0.90
N SER A 149 2.31 -9.25 -0.46
CA SER A 149 3.77 -9.17 -0.61
C SER A 149 4.45 -10.36 0.06
N GLU A 150 5.42 -10.97 -0.61
CA GLU A 150 6.21 -12.07 -0.03
C GLU A 150 7.00 -11.64 1.21
N ASN A 151 7.24 -10.33 1.34
CA ASN A 151 7.91 -9.70 2.46
C ASN A 151 6.96 -9.32 3.63
N CYS A 152 5.65 -9.57 3.52
CA CYS A 152 4.78 -9.56 4.69
C CYS A 152 5.22 -10.68 5.66
N ALA A 153 5.28 -10.39 6.96
CA ALA A 153 5.45 -11.44 7.96
C ALA A 153 4.33 -12.50 7.81
N ASP A 154 4.72 -13.78 7.84
CA ASP A 154 3.87 -14.96 7.59
C ASP A 154 3.10 -14.94 6.25
N ARG A 155 3.49 -14.07 5.30
CA ARG A 155 2.75 -13.74 4.07
C ARG A 155 1.29 -13.31 4.33
N MET A 156 1.02 -12.73 5.50
CA MET A 156 -0.32 -12.29 5.91
C MET A 156 -0.52 -10.81 5.62
N CYS A 157 -1.53 -10.50 4.80
CA CYS A 157 -1.99 -9.14 4.54
C CYS A 157 -3.51 -9.01 4.69
N ASP A 158 -3.99 -7.77 4.83
CA ASP A 158 -5.41 -7.47 4.95
C ASP A 158 -6.13 -7.67 3.61
N GLY A 159 -7.34 -8.22 3.66
CA GLY A 159 -8.11 -8.59 2.46
C GLY A 159 -8.62 -7.40 1.62
N ILE A 160 -8.50 -6.15 2.07
CA ILE A 160 -9.02 -4.94 1.42
C ILE A 160 -7.92 -3.88 1.29
N GLY A 161 -7.03 -4.12 0.32
CA GLY A 161 -5.93 -3.24 0.01
C GLY A 161 -4.63 -3.59 0.73
N GLY A 162 -4.45 -4.85 1.13
CA GLY A 162 -3.18 -5.58 1.07
C GLY A 162 -2.09 -5.15 2.06
N ALA A 163 -2.42 -4.45 3.14
CA ALA A 163 -1.47 -4.08 4.19
C ALA A 163 -0.97 -5.32 4.92
N CYS A 164 0.33 -5.46 5.15
CA CYS A 164 0.85 -6.57 5.95
C CYS A 164 0.42 -6.43 7.42
N ILE A 165 -0.39 -7.36 7.93
CA ILE A 165 -1.01 -7.23 9.27
C ILE A 165 -0.04 -7.51 10.42
N ASN A 166 0.92 -8.42 10.20
CA ASN A 166 1.99 -8.74 11.14
C ASN A 166 3.24 -7.86 10.93
N GLY A 167 3.15 -6.84 10.08
CA GLY A 167 4.29 -6.05 9.63
C GLY A 167 5.17 -6.80 8.61
N CYS A 168 6.43 -6.41 8.54
CA CYS A 168 7.38 -6.87 7.52
C CYS A 168 8.34 -7.94 8.02
N GLY A 169 8.80 -8.78 7.09
CA GLY A 169 10.00 -9.59 7.27
C GLY A 169 11.25 -8.72 7.41
N LEU A 170 12.32 -9.33 7.93
CA LEU A 170 13.59 -8.66 8.17
C LEU A 170 14.13 -8.00 6.88
N GLY A 171 14.61 -6.76 7.00
CA GLY A 171 15.15 -6.02 5.86
C GLY A 171 14.11 -5.27 5.03
N PHE A 172 12.82 -5.26 5.39
CA PHE A 172 11.77 -4.55 4.64
C PHE A 172 10.90 -3.65 5.52
N TYR A 173 10.34 -2.61 4.91
CA TYR A 173 9.37 -1.70 5.52
C TYR A 173 8.36 -1.16 4.50
N GLY A 174 7.42 -0.36 5.00
CA GLY A 174 6.28 0.18 4.27
C GLY A 174 5.02 -0.68 4.45
N LYS A 175 3.86 -0.12 4.11
CA LYS A 175 2.54 -0.76 4.28
C LYS A 175 2.47 -2.17 3.62
N HIS A 176 3.20 -2.35 2.53
CA HIS A 176 3.25 -3.56 1.72
C HIS A 176 4.62 -4.26 1.77
N CYS A 177 5.57 -3.80 2.60
CA CYS A 177 6.91 -4.37 2.70
C CYS A 177 7.68 -4.44 1.36
N GLU A 178 7.40 -3.51 0.46
CA GLU A 178 7.99 -3.39 -0.88
C GLU A 178 9.31 -2.58 -0.85
N THR A 179 9.66 -1.94 0.27
CA THR A 179 10.85 -1.09 0.40
C THR A 179 11.88 -1.75 1.29
N GLU A 180 13.11 -1.93 0.79
CA GLU A 180 14.24 -2.42 1.59
C GLU A 180 14.66 -1.42 2.67
N CYS A 181 14.98 -1.91 3.86
CA CYS A 181 15.64 -1.11 4.90
C CYS A 181 16.95 -0.50 4.37
N PRO A 182 17.35 0.69 4.83
CA PRO A 182 18.65 1.27 4.51
C PRO A 182 19.80 0.27 4.78
N LYS A 183 20.70 0.12 3.80
CA LYS A 183 21.80 -0.87 3.84
C LYS A 183 22.73 -0.71 5.04
N GLU A 184 22.81 0.52 5.56
CA GLU A 184 23.66 0.87 6.71
C GLU A 184 22.92 0.79 8.05
N CYS A 185 21.66 0.33 8.10
CA CYS A 185 21.03 -0.12 9.34
C CYS A 185 21.75 -1.37 9.87
N LEU A 186 22.11 -1.36 11.15
CA LEU A 186 22.70 -2.53 11.80
C LEU A 186 21.73 -3.72 11.72
N SER A 187 22.25 -4.89 11.33
CA SER A 187 21.48 -6.12 11.12
C SER A 187 20.27 -5.98 10.18
N ALA A 188 20.30 -5.03 9.23
CA ALA A 188 19.19 -4.70 8.32
C ALA A 188 17.84 -4.48 9.04
N THR A 189 17.88 -4.04 10.31
CA THR A 189 16.68 -3.92 11.14
C THR A 189 16.21 -2.46 11.16
N CYS A 190 15.03 -2.22 10.59
CA CYS A 190 14.39 -0.92 10.56
C CYS A 190 12.91 -0.97 10.96
N LYS A 191 12.33 0.19 11.24
CA LYS A 191 10.93 0.32 11.68
C LYS A 191 9.97 0.16 10.50
N ASN A 192 9.10 -0.86 10.56
CA ASN A 192 8.12 -1.23 9.52
C ASN A 192 7.31 -0.06 8.90
N SER A 193 7.07 1.03 9.64
CA SER A 193 6.28 2.18 9.15
C SER A 193 7.10 3.27 8.44
N THR A 194 8.40 3.41 8.74
CA THR A 194 9.20 4.60 8.37
C THR A 194 10.56 4.29 7.77
N GLY A 195 11.11 3.09 7.99
CA GLY A 195 12.46 2.74 7.52
C GLY A 195 13.59 3.20 8.44
N ASP A 196 13.27 3.79 9.61
CA ASP A 196 14.28 4.23 10.59
C ASP A 196 14.97 3.02 11.23
N CYS A 197 16.30 3.01 11.28
CA CYS A 197 17.12 1.96 11.86
C CYS A 197 16.95 1.95 13.39
N THR A 198 16.39 0.87 13.95
CA THR A 198 15.99 0.81 15.37
C THR A 198 17.08 0.35 16.32
N ILE A 199 18.08 -0.38 15.82
CA ILE A 199 19.24 -0.85 16.61
C ILE A 199 20.40 0.16 16.55
N GLY A 200 20.58 0.80 15.39
CA GLY A 200 21.66 1.74 15.13
C GLY A 200 22.18 1.64 13.70
N CYS A 201 23.30 2.32 13.45
CA CYS A 201 23.99 2.30 12.16
C CYS A 201 25.24 1.41 12.18
N ASN A 202 25.62 0.94 11.00
CA ASN A 202 26.97 0.41 10.75
C ASN A 202 28.04 1.46 11.12
N LEU A 203 29.22 0.98 11.53
CA LEU A 203 30.33 1.85 11.93
C LEU A 203 30.71 2.81 10.79
N GLY A 204 30.76 4.10 11.10
CA GLY A 204 31.02 5.16 10.12
C GLY A 204 29.77 5.83 9.56
N PHE A 205 28.55 5.43 9.97
CA PHE A 205 27.29 6.03 9.53
C PHE A 205 26.44 6.59 10.68
N TYR A 206 25.56 7.53 10.36
CA TYR A 206 24.58 8.15 11.25
C TYR A 206 23.34 8.68 10.49
N GLY A 207 22.37 9.18 11.26
CA GLY A 207 21.02 9.55 10.84
C GLY A 207 20.03 8.44 11.18
N TYR A 208 18.73 8.77 11.25
CA TYR A 208 17.68 7.78 11.49
C TYR A 208 17.67 6.67 10.44
N THR A 209 18.03 6.96 9.18
CA THR A 209 18.17 5.99 8.09
C THR A 209 19.63 5.64 7.75
N CYS A 210 20.60 6.03 8.58
CA CYS A 210 22.03 5.76 8.38
C CYS A 210 22.64 6.22 7.04
N ASN A 211 21.99 7.14 6.32
CA ASN A 211 22.45 7.65 5.02
C ASN A 211 23.59 8.69 5.10
N SER A 212 23.98 9.14 6.30
CA SER A 212 25.04 10.14 6.50
C SER A 212 26.30 9.50 7.06
N THR A 213 27.48 9.95 6.64
CA THR A 213 28.77 9.40 7.10
C THR A 213 29.40 10.21 8.24
N CYS A 214 29.93 9.52 9.25
CA CYS A 214 30.72 10.11 10.33
C CYS A 214 31.94 10.86 9.74
N GLN A 215 32.44 11.87 10.46
CA GLN A 215 33.70 12.51 10.06
C GLN A 215 34.85 11.48 10.09
N SER A 216 35.70 11.49 9.05
CA SER A 216 36.86 10.60 8.89
C SER A 216 37.94 10.65 9.99
N ARG A 217 37.77 11.48 11.03
CA ARG A 217 38.66 11.60 12.20
C ARG A 217 38.00 11.16 13.52
N CYS A 218 36.73 10.73 13.48
CA CYS A 218 36.16 9.96 14.59
C CYS A 218 37.02 8.70 14.80
N GLY A 219 37.14 8.27 16.05
CA GLY A 219 37.86 7.04 16.37
C GLY A 219 37.02 5.78 16.12
N HIS A 220 37.48 4.67 16.69
CA HIS A 220 36.94 3.34 16.45
C HIS A 220 35.48 3.15 16.91
N GLN A 221 34.96 4.01 17.79
CA GLN A 221 33.57 3.93 18.26
C GLN A 221 32.58 4.65 17.33
N GLY A 222 33.11 5.32 16.29
CA GLY A 222 32.34 6.06 15.29
C GLY A 222 31.69 7.31 15.86
N CYS A 223 30.46 7.58 15.43
CA CYS A 223 29.68 8.74 15.85
C CYS A 223 28.30 8.34 16.41
N ASN A 224 27.63 9.30 17.04
CA ASN A 224 26.26 9.15 17.55
C ASN A 224 25.25 9.16 16.39
N GLN A 225 24.24 8.28 16.45
CA GLN A 225 23.25 8.09 15.38
C GLN A 225 22.41 9.35 15.10
N GLU A 226 22.02 10.12 16.11
CA GLU A 226 21.08 11.24 15.93
C GLU A 226 21.75 12.49 15.34
N ASN A 227 22.99 12.79 15.75
CA ASN A 227 23.65 14.07 15.50
C ASN A 227 25.03 13.98 14.82
N GLY A 228 25.53 12.77 14.56
CA GLY A 228 26.80 12.54 13.88
C GLY A 228 28.04 13.00 14.66
N HIS A 229 27.91 13.31 15.95
CA HIS A 229 29.04 13.69 16.80
C HIS A 229 29.92 12.46 17.10
N CYS A 230 31.23 12.58 16.88
CA CYS A 230 32.19 11.51 17.18
C CYS A 230 32.14 11.16 18.67
N LYS A 231 32.12 9.86 19.01
CA LYS A 231 32.18 9.39 20.40
C LYS A 231 33.60 9.51 20.96
N ASP A 232 34.58 9.15 20.13
CA ASP A 232 36.02 9.34 20.35
C ASP A 232 36.66 10.01 19.12
N CYS A 233 37.84 10.60 19.31
CA CYS A 233 38.67 11.13 18.22
C CYS A 233 39.95 10.32 18.08
N ILE A 234 40.46 10.21 16.85
CA ILE A 234 41.82 9.71 16.63
C ILE A 234 42.82 10.63 17.38
N SER A 235 43.80 10.03 18.05
CA SER A 235 44.80 10.73 18.88
C SER A 235 45.38 11.97 18.19
N GLY A 236 45.39 13.10 18.90
CA GLY A 236 45.79 14.39 18.36
C GLY A 236 44.67 15.23 17.73
N PHE A 237 43.41 14.78 17.77
CA PHE A 237 42.23 15.55 17.36
C PHE A 237 41.19 15.64 18.49
N TYR A 238 40.37 16.71 18.48
CA TYR A 238 39.34 16.94 19.49
C TYR A 238 38.12 17.72 18.96
N GLY A 239 37.09 17.85 19.81
CA GLY A 239 35.80 18.46 19.54
C GLY A 239 34.79 17.49 18.88
N ASN A 240 33.50 17.83 18.90
CA ASN A 240 32.39 16.94 18.51
C ASN A 240 32.48 16.35 17.08
N GLN A 241 33.31 16.93 16.20
CA GLN A 241 33.56 16.43 14.84
C GLN A 241 35.06 16.12 14.61
N CYS A 242 35.91 16.08 15.64
CA CYS A 242 37.35 15.82 15.54
C CYS A 242 38.10 16.68 14.50
N ARG A 243 37.60 17.89 14.21
CA ARG A 243 38.19 18.82 13.22
C ARG A 243 39.34 19.63 13.79
N GLN A 244 39.43 19.75 15.11
CA GLN A 244 40.39 20.60 15.80
C GLN A 244 41.62 19.75 16.14
N LYS A 245 42.82 20.25 15.81
CA LYS A 245 44.08 19.53 16.06
C LYS A 245 44.64 19.95 17.43
N CYS A 246 45.10 18.97 18.21
CA CYS A 246 45.83 19.21 19.45
C CYS A 246 47.07 20.09 19.24
N ASN A 247 47.33 20.98 20.20
CA ASN A 247 48.58 21.75 20.23
C ASN A 247 49.75 20.84 20.62
N SER A 248 50.94 21.07 20.06
CA SER A 248 52.15 20.26 20.29
C SER A 248 52.66 20.28 21.74
N THR A 249 52.12 21.18 22.57
CA THR A 249 52.39 21.26 24.01
C THR A 249 51.58 20.27 24.87
N CYS A 250 50.67 19.49 24.28
CA CYS A 250 49.89 18.47 24.99
C CYS A 250 50.65 17.13 24.99
N GLU A 251 51.19 16.72 26.14
CA GLU A 251 51.84 15.40 26.27
C GLU A 251 50.90 14.27 25.85
N SER A 252 51.41 13.35 25.03
CA SER A 252 50.70 12.16 24.52
C SER A 252 49.40 12.40 23.70
N GLY A 253 49.11 13.64 23.28
CA GLY A 253 48.01 13.93 22.33
C GLY A 253 46.59 13.79 22.89
N LEU A 254 46.45 13.70 24.22
CA LEU A 254 45.18 13.67 24.95
C LEU A 254 44.74 15.10 25.30
N CYS A 255 43.91 15.69 24.44
CA CYS A 255 43.32 17.04 24.64
C CYS A 255 41.97 16.98 25.36
N ASP A 256 41.95 16.38 26.54
CA ASP A 256 40.75 16.36 27.38
C ASP A 256 40.65 17.64 28.22
N PHE A 257 39.45 18.01 28.68
CA PHE A 257 39.21 19.30 29.34
C PHE A 257 40.12 19.50 30.57
N ILE A 258 40.38 18.42 31.32
CA ILE A 258 41.25 18.41 32.49
C ILE A 258 42.73 18.59 32.10
N THR A 259 43.21 17.95 31.04
CA THR A 259 44.64 18.04 30.64
C THR A 259 44.96 19.41 30.06
N VAL A 260 44.04 20.03 29.32
CA VAL A 260 44.18 21.41 28.82
C VAL A 260 44.22 22.41 29.99
N LEU A 261 43.36 22.24 31.00
CA LEU A 261 43.31 23.12 32.17
C LEU A 261 44.60 22.99 33.02
N LEU A 262 45.09 21.76 33.22
CA LEU A 262 46.38 21.49 33.87
C LEU A 262 47.57 22.03 33.05
N ALA A 263 47.53 21.94 31.72
CA ALA A 263 48.56 22.52 30.84
C ALA A 263 48.57 24.06 30.88
N TRP A 264 47.39 24.69 30.97
CA TRP A 264 47.26 26.15 31.13
C TRP A 264 47.82 26.61 32.48
N LEU A 265 47.51 25.88 33.57
CA LEU A 265 48.07 26.10 34.90
C LEU A 265 49.60 25.92 34.91
N LYS A 266 50.13 24.82 34.35
CA LYS A 266 51.57 24.57 34.18
C LYS A 266 52.27 25.65 33.33
N SER A 267 51.59 26.23 32.36
CA SER A 267 52.14 27.29 31.49
C SER A 267 52.14 28.66 32.18
N ARG A 268 51.16 28.93 33.05
CA ARG A 268 51.15 30.12 33.93
C ARG A 268 52.23 30.05 35.02
N LEU A 269 52.50 28.86 35.57
CA LEU A 269 53.57 28.64 36.55
C LEU A 269 54.99 28.77 35.94
N ARG A 270 55.15 28.52 34.63
CA ARG A 270 56.44 28.67 33.94
C ARG A 270 56.96 30.11 33.85
N TYR A 271 56.13 31.12 34.16
CA TYR A 271 56.55 32.52 34.25
C TYR A 271 57.08 32.94 35.62
N PHE A 272 57.00 32.08 36.66
CA PHE A 272 57.39 32.45 38.03
C PHE A 272 58.80 31.97 38.47
N PHE A 273 59.44 31.05 37.74
CA PHE A 273 60.77 30.51 38.08
C PHE A 273 61.85 30.89 37.05
N SER A 274 62.10 32.20 36.94
CA SER A 274 63.29 32.77 36.26
C SER A 274 64.26 33.45 37.25
N TRP A 275 64.09 33.20 38.56
CA TRP A 275 64.93 33.77 39.62
C TRP A 275 65.34 32.73 40.67
N SER A 276 66.42 33.02 41.38
CA SER A 276 67.10 32.22 42.42
C SER A 276 67.53 30.78 42.04
N LYS A 277 68.69 30.76 41.37
CA LYS A 277 69.84 29.86 41.57
C LYS A 277 69.99 29.22 42.97
N SER A 278 70.60 28.02 42.96
CA SER A 278 71.34 27.28 44.01
C SER A 278 70.64 26.35 45.01
N GLU A 279 71.34 25.22 45.18
CA GLU A 279 71.36 24.24 46.28
C GLU A 279 70.37 23.06 46.28
N ASN A 280 70.96 21.92 46.67
CA ASN A 280 70.34 20.60 46.73
C ASN A 280 69.61 20.41 48.07
N ASP A 281 68.96 19.25 48.14
CA ASP A 281 68.70 18.46 49.34
C ASP A 281 67.39 18.65 50.13
N ILE A 282 66.85 17.46 50.45
CA ILE A 282 65.94 17.11 51.56
C ILE A 282 64.42 17.30 51.35
N LYS A 283 63.84 16.16 50.96
CA LYS A 283 62.61 15.50 51.48
C LYS A 283 61.25 16.20 51.38
N MET A 284 60.35 15.47 50.71
CA MET A 284 58.93 15.34 51.07
C MET A 284 58.73 15.25 52.59
N ASP A 285 57.75 15.98 53.09
CA ASP A 285 56.81 15.47 54.09
C ASP A 285 55.39 15.94 53.74
N ILE A 286 54.42 15.04 53.93
CA ILE A 286 53.00 15.28 53.65
C ILE A 286 52.28 15.43 54.99
N GLU A 287 51.85 16.64 55.33
CA GLU A 287 50.91 16.85 56.42
C GLU A 287 49.68 17.66 55.98
N THR A 288 48.52 17.06 56.21
CA THR A 288 47.20 17.64 56.03
C THR A 288 46.83 18.51 57.23
N THR A 289 46.32 19.75 57.02
CA THR A 289 45.16 20.25 57.80
C THR A 289 44.48 21.51 57.26
N ASN A 290 43.15 21.42 57.13
CA ASN A 290 42.12 22.40 57.51
C ASN A 290 42.26 23.89 57.15
N TYR A 291 41.47 24.32 56.16
CA TYR A 291 40.97 25.70 56.07
C TYR A 291 39.72 25.90 56.95
N THR A 292 39.83 26.72 57.99
CA THR A 292 38.66 27.22 58.74
C THR A 292 38.22 28.62 58.28
N GLN A 293 36.92 28.73 57.99
CA GLN A 293 36.08 29.94 58.10
C GLN A 293 36.36 31.14 57.17
N ARG A 294 35.29 31.59 56.50
CA ARG A 294 34.60 32.83 56.93
C ARG A 294 33.10 32.83 56.59
N ARG A 295 32.33 33.48 57.46
CA ARG A 295 30.86 33.49 57.53
C ARG A 295 30.24 34.30 56.39
N LYS A 296 29.04 33.88 55.95
CA LYS A 296 27.85 34.78 55.98
C LYS A 296 26.65 33.99 56.49
N GLN A 297 25.88 34.63 57.37
CA GLN A 297 24.62 34.12 57.92
C GLN A 297 23.49 34.40 56.94
N ASN A 298 22.50 33.50 56.80
CA ASN A 298 21.22 33.74 57.46
C ASN A 298 20.27 32.54 57.46
N ASN A 299 19.50 32.49 58.54
CA ASN A 299 18.59 31.44 58.98
C ASN A 299 17.49 31.06 57.98
N GLY A 300 17.16 29.77 57.95
CA GLY A 300 15.96 29.20 57.33
C GLY A 300 15.48 27.99 58.14
N ASN A 301 14.76 28.26 59.22
CA ASN A 301 14.37 27.27 60.24
C ASN A 301 13.30 26.28 59.75
N LYS A 302 13.49 24.97 59.99
CA LYS A 302 12.47 24.04 60.57
C LYS A 302 12.96 22.59 60.70
N ARG A 303 12.82 22.03 61.92
CA ARG A 303 12.62 20.61 62.21
C ARG A 303 11.11 20.34 62.45
N HIS A 304 10.80 19.08 62.74
CA HIS A 304 9.50 18.39 62.89
C HIS A 304 9.14 17.69 61.57
N GLU A 305 8.91 16.39 61.51
CA GLU A 305 8.90 15.28 62.49
C GLU A 305 8.86 13.99 61.65
#